data_AF-A0A7S2HGK2-F1
#
_entry.id   AF-A0A7S2HGK2-F1
#
_cell.length_a   1.000
_cell.length_b   1.000
_cell.length_c   1.000
_cell.angle_alpha   90.00
_cell.angle_beta   90.00
_cell.angle_gamma   90.00
#
_symmetry.space_group_name_H-M   'P 1'
#
loop_
_entity.id
_entity.type
_entity.pdbx_description
1 polymer ?
#
loop_
_entity_poly.entity_id
_entity_poly.type
_entity_poly.pdbx_seq_one_letter_code
_entity_poly.pdbx_strand_id
1 'polypeptide(L)'
;MHGNNAVRRIVAQSRSGVGSGSIVGSNRSSIVRLPKAIAMFASRACRSSIMVGTALSHKEMEDVVRKMYDVDEPWNCPHGRPTMRHVRGLLDCLLEDSCTALEHVAGPSLAVMSQDFET
;
A
#
# COMPACT_ATOMS: atom_id res chain seq x y z
N MET A 1 9.51 -19.04 -15.17
CA MET A 1 9.14 -19.18 -13.73
C MET A 1 10.11 -18.34 -12.89
N HIS A 2 9.91 -17.02 -12.86
CA HIS A 2 10.74 -16.06 -12.11
C HIS A 2 10.26 -16.04 -10.65
N GLY A 3 11.04 -16.07 -9.58
CA GLY A 3 12.48 -16.13 -9.35
C GLY A 3 12.66 -15.92 -7.84
N ASN A 4 13.38 -16.80 -7.14
CA ASN A 4 13.56 -16.76 -5.67
C ASN A 4 14.57 -15.68 -5.23
N ASN A 5 14.49 -14.47 -5.81
CA ASN A 5 15.46 -13.39 -5.61
C ASN A 5 15.16 -12.46 -4.42
N ALA A 6 14.01 -12.61 -3.75
CA ALA A 6 13.66 -11.83 -2.56
C ALA A 6 14.51 -12.20 -1.32
N VAL A 7 15.09 -13.40 -1.31
CA VAL A 7 15.82 -13.95 -0.15
C VAL A 7 17.19 -13.28 0.06
N ARG A 8 17.81 -12.76 -1.00
CA ARG A 8 19.19 -12.25 -0.93
C ARG A 8 19.33 -10.85 -0.34
N ARG A 9 18.24 -10.07 -0.23
CA ARG A 9 18.34 -8.65 0.20
C ARG A 9 18.37 -8.46 1.72
N ILE A 10 17.88 -9.43 2.50
CA ILE A 10 17.78 -9.30 3.98
C ILE A 10 19.13 -9.57 4.67
N VAL A 11 20.11 -10.17 3.98
CA VAL A 11 21.44 -10.49 4.54
C VAL A 11 22.44 -9.32 4.45
N ALA A 12 22.14 -8.26 3.70
CA ALA A 12 23.12 -7.20 3.40
C ALA A 12 23.14 -6.01 4.39
N GLN A 13 22.20 -5.89 5.33
CA GLN A 13 22.15 -4.74 6.26
C GLN A 13 22.92 -4.93 7.58
N SER A 14 23.57 -6.07 7.81
CA SER A 14 24.25 -6.36 9.08
C SER A 14 25.78 -6.18 9.07
N ARG A 15 26.36 -5.46 8.10
CA ARG A 15 27.82 -5.25 8.02
C ARG A 15 28.22 -3.77 7.94
N SER A 16 28.05 -3.08 9.06
CA SER A 16 28.87 -1.92 9.44
C SER A 16 29.06 -1.94 10.96
N GLY A 17 30.28 -2.19 11.43
CA GLY A 17 30.63 -2.02 12.85
C GLY A 17 31.58 -3.08 13.41
N VAL A 18 32.88 -2.81 13.35
CA VAL A 18 33.96 -3.46 14.12
C VAL A 18 33.81 -3.13 15.60
N GLY A 19 34.01 -4.10 16.51
CA GLY A 19 34.09 -3.86 17.95
C GLY A 19 34.21 -5.13 18.79
N SER A 20 35.43 -5.40 19.27
CA SER A 20 35.80 -6.51 20.16
C SER A 20 35.08 -6.46 21.52
N GLY A 21 34.71 -7.64 22.04
CA GLY A 21 34.59 -7.89 23.49
C GLY A 21 33.21 -7.67 24.13
N SER A 22 32.46 -8.76 24.31
CA SER A 22 31.92 -9.16 25.63
C SER A 22 30.97 -10.35 25.48
N ILE A 23 31.38 -11.46 26.08
CA ILE A 23 30.58 -12.62 26.44
C ILE A 23 29.44 -12.22 27.39
N VAL A 24 28.26 -11.92 26.86
CA VAL A 24 27.02 -11.95 27.64
C VAL A 24 26.08 -12.96 26.98
N GLY A 25 25.94 -14.10 27.66
CA GLY A 25 24.99 -15.14 27.32
C GLY A 25 23.56 -14.63 27.43
N SER A 26 23.01 -14.18 26.32
CA SER A 26 21.57 -14.14 26.12
C SER A 26 21.26 -15.29 25.18
N ASN A 27 20.44 -16.24 25.63
CA ASN A 27 19.91 -17.32 24.82
C ASN A 27 19.02 -16.73 23.71
N ARG A 28 19.66 -16.18 22.67
CA ARG A 28 19.00 -15.76 21.44
C ARG A 28 18.68 -17.06 20.74
N SER A 29 17.51 -17.62 21.03
CA SER A 29 16.89 -18.63 20.17
C SER A 29 17.08 -18.13 18.74
N SER A 30 17.95 -18.80 17.99
CA SER A 30 18.29 -18.41 16.64
C SER A 30 17.02 -18.62 15.84
N ILE A 31 16.22 -17.56 15.67
CA ILE A 31 15.01 -17.60 14.86
C ILE A 31 15.45 -18.04 13.48
N VAL A 32 15.14 -19.30 13.14
CA VAL A 32 15.45 -19.86 11.84
C VAL A 32 14.52 -19.16 10.86
N ARG A 33 15.04 -18.18 10.13
CA ARG A 33 14.29 -17.50 9.09
C ARG A 33 14.17 -18.46 7.91
N LEU A 34 12.98 -19.00 7.69
CA LEU A 34 12.66 -19.83 6.51
C LEU A 34 12.10 -18.93 5.40
N PRO A 35 12.94 -18.37 4.51
CA PRO A 35 12.49 -17.41 3.51
C PRO A 35 11.44 -17.99 2.55
N LYS A 36 11.52 -19.30 2.27
CA LYS A 36 10.53 -19.99 1.44
C LYS A 36 9.16 -20.04 2.12
N ALA A 37 9.11 -20.34 3.42
CA ALA A 37 7.86 -20.36 4.18
C ALA A 37 7.24 -18.96 4.25
N ILE A 38 8.05 -17.92 4.50
CA ILE A 38 7.59 -16.52 4.51
C ILE A 38 6.97 -16.14 3.15
N ALA A 39 7.64 -16.46 2.04
CA ALA A 39 7.12 -16.18 0.71
C ALA A 39 5.81 -16.95 0.40
N MET A 40 5.69 -18.19 0.87
CA MET A 40 4.47 -18.98 0.75
C MET A 40 3.32 -18.36 1.55
N PHE A 41 3.55 -17.93 2.80
CA PHE A 41 2.53 -17.28 3.61
C PHE A 41 2.12 -15.92 3.03
N ALA A 42 3.08 -15.12 2.57
CA ALA A 42 2.80 -13.86 1.88
C ALA A 42 1.90 -14.06 0.66
N SER A 43 2.23 -15.05 -0.18
CA SER A 43 1.46 -15.39 -1.38
C SER A 43 0.04 -15.84 -1.03
N ARG A 44 -0.10 -16.71 -0.02
CA ARG A 44 -1.41 -17.18 0.46
C ARG A 44 -2.27 -16.01 0.95
N ALA A 45 -1.71 -15.16 1.81
CA ALA A 45 -2.42 -13.98 2.33
C ALA A 45 -2.92 -13.10 1.20
N CYS A 46 -2.08 -12.77 0.22
CA CYS A 46 -2.50 -11.90 -0.89
C CYS A 46 -3.58 -12.50 -1.80
N ARG A 47 -3.62 -13.81 -1.97
CA ARG A 47 -4.66 -14.45 -2.80
C ARG A 47 -5.96 -14.70 -2.05
N SER A 48 -5.93 -14.74 -0.71
CA SER A 48 -7.13 -14.83 0.13
C SER A 48 -7.71 -13.47 0.53
N SER A 49 -6.95 -12.38 0.37
CA SER A 49 -7.41 -11.03 0.69
C SER A 49 -8.52 -10.55 -0.25
N ILE A 50 -9.27 -9.53 0.23
CA ILE A 50 -10.23 -8.78 -0.59
C ILE A 50 -9.50 -8.15 -1.78
N MET A 51 -10.08 -8.27 -2.98
CA MET A 51 -9.49 -7.75 -4.21
C MET A 51 -9.90 -6.30 -4.45
N VAL A 52 -9.03 -5.54 -5.12
CA VAL A 52 -9.38 -4.20 -5.60
C VAL A 52 -10.54 -4.30 -6.59
N GLY A 53 -11.55 -3.44 -6.42
CA GLY A 53 -12.77 -3.46 -7.22
C GLY A 53 -13.88 -4.35 -6.64
N THR A 54 -13.63 -5.09 -5.56
CA THR A 54 -14.70 -5.76 -4.82
C THR A 54 -15.54 -4.73 -4.07
N ALA A 55 -16.86 -4.70 -4.34
CA ALA A 55 -17.79 -3.87 -3.59
C ALA A 55 -17.95 -4.41 -2.16
N LEU A 56 -17.86 -3.54 -1.16
CA LEU A 56 -17.97 -3.87 0.26
C LEU A 56 -19.11 -3.11 0.90
N SER A 57 -19.83 -3.76 1.81
CA SER A 57 -20.74 -3.11 2.74
C SER A 57 -19.98 -2.33 3.81
N HIS A 58 -20.66 -1.38 4.46
CA HIS A 58 -20.07 -0.60 5.54
C HIS A 58 -19.53 -1.48 6.68
N LYS A 59 -20.27 -2.54 7.03
CA LYS A 59 -19.86 -3.49 8.06
C LYS A 59 -18.57 -4.23 7.67
N GLU A 60 -18.46 -4.68 6.42
CA GLU A 60 -17.25 -5.35 5.94
C GLU A 60 -16.04 -4.41 5.95
N MET A 61 -16.23 -3.14 5.55
CA MET A 61 -15.16 -2.14 5.61
C MET A 61 -14.69 -1.91 7.05
N GLU A 62 -15.60 -1.78 8.01
CA GLU A 62 -15.27 -1.63 9.43
C GLU A 62 -14.54 -2.87 9.96
N ASP A 63 -15.01 -4.07 9.63
CA ASP A 63 -14.39 -5.33 10.06
C ASP A 63 -12.95 -5.47 9.53
N VAL A 64 -12.65 -4.96 8.33
CA VAL A 64 -11.28 -4.92 7.79
C VAL A 64 -10.38 -4.04 8.66
N VAL A 65 -10.83 -2.82 8.99
CA VAL A 65 -10.05 -1.89 9.83
C VAL A 65 -9.88 -2.45 11.25
N ARG A 66 -10.92 -3.07 11.80
CA ARG A 66 -10.87 -3.70 13.13
C ARG A 66 -9.86 -4.84 13.18
N LYS A 67 -9.80 -5.70 12.15
CA LYS A 67 -8.78 -6.76 12.07
C LYS A 67 -7.35 -6.21 12.00
N MET A 68 -7.16 -5.04 11.41
CA MET A 68 -5.83 -4.40 11.38
C MET A 68 -5.39 -3.90 12.75
N TYR A 69 -6.33 -3.56 13.64
CA TYR A 69 -6.01 -3.16 15.01
C TYR A 69 -5.31 -4.27 15.82
N ASP A 70 -5.66 -5.53 15.57
CA ASP A 70 -5.09 -6.69 16.27
C ASP A 70 -3.69 -7.09 15.76
N VAL A 71 -3.19 -6.44 14.70
CA VAL A 71 -1.88 -6.73 14.09
C VAL A 71 -0.83 -5.77 14.62
N ASP A 72 0.34 -6.28 15.02
CA ASP A 72 1.43 -5.48 15.61
C ASP A 72 1.95 -4.37 14.66
N GLU A 73 2.16 -4.70 13.39
CA GLU A 73 2.71 -3.78 12.38
C GLU A 73 1.79 -3.68 11.15
N PRO A 74 0.64 -3.01 11.25
CA PRO A 74 -0.38 -3.05 10.23
C PRO A 74 -0.05 -2.19 9.01
N TRP A 75 1.05 -1.42 9.00
CA TRP A 75 1.36 -0.37 8.02
C TRP A 75 1.83 -0.87 6.65
N ASN A 76 2.30 -2.11 6.59
CA ASN A 76 2.85 -2.74 5.39
C ASN A 76 2.31 -4.16 5.23
N CYS A 77 1.94 -4.53 4.00
CA CYS A 77 1.62 -5.89 3.66
C CYS A 77 2.91 -6.76 3.64
N PRO A 78 2.83 -8.10 3.62
CA PRO A 78 4.02 -8.97 3.63
C PRO A 78 4.90 -8.84 2.37
N HIS A 79 4.45 -8.10 1.35
CA HIS A 79 5.23 -7.74 0.16
C HIS A 79 5.84 -6.33 0.23
N GLY A 80 5.61 -5.58 1.32
CA GLY A 80 6.11 -4.22 1.51
C GLY A 80 5.25 -3.12 0.89
N ARG A 81 4.01 -3.40 0.46
CA ARG A 81 3.09 -2.35 0.02
C ARG A 81 2.43 -1.69 1.23
N PRO A 82 2.23 -0.38 1.22
CA PRO A 82 1.51 0.26 2.30
C PRO A 82 0.03 -0.13 2.34
N THR A 83 -0.49 -0.32 3.54
CA THR A 83 -1.89 -0.69 3.79
C THR A 83 -2.79 0.52 4.00
N MET A 84 -2.29 1.55 4.70
CA MET A 84 -3.02 2.77 5.01
C MET A 84 -2.13 4.01 4.94
N ARG A 85 -2.77 5.16 4.70
CA ARG A 85 -2.14 6.49 4.62
C ARG A 85 -3.04 7.52 5.28
N HIS A 86 -2.43 8.47 5.96
CA HIS A 86 -3.15 9.60 6.51
C HIS A 86 -3.41 10.61 5.38
N VAL A 87 -4.68 10.95 5.19
CA VAL A 87 -5.10 11.98 4.23
C VAL A 87 -5.37 13.27 5.01
N ARG A 88 -4.69 14.35 4.64
CA ARG A 88 -4.85 15.70 5.21
C ARG A 88 -5.16 16.67 4.06
N GLY A 89 -5.84 17.78 4.36
CA GLY A 89 -6.12 18.81 3.37
C GLY A 89 -7.18 18.37 2.36
N LEU A 90 -8.05 17.44 2.77
CA LEU A 90 -9.04 16.83 1.89
C LEU A 90 -9.93 17.88 1.22
N LEU A 91 -10.31 18.94 1.94
CA LEU A 91 -11.16 20.00 1.39
C LEU A 91 -10.45 20.76 0.27
N ASP A 92 -9.17 21.11 0.47
CA ASP A 92 -8.36 21.81 -0.52
C ASP A 92 -8.18 20.93 -1.77
N CYS A 93 -7.83 19.65 -1.58
CA CYS A 93 -7.68 18.71 -2.69
C CYS A 93 -8.99 18.51 -3.46
N LEU A 94 -10.12 18.37 -2.78
CA LEU A 94 -11.42 18.21 -3.44
C LEU A 94 -11.86 19.46 -4.21
N LEU A 95 -11.53 20.66 -3.70
CA LEU A 95 -11.79 21.91 -4.40
C LEU A 95 -10.94 22.03 -5.67
N GLU A 96 -9.65 21.72 -5.58
CA GLU A 96 -8.74 21.66 -6.74
C GLU A 96 -9.22 20.64 -7.80
N ASP A 97 -9.60 19.44 -7.37
CA ASP A 97 -10.15 18.39 -8.24
C ASP A 97 -11.43 18.86 -8.94
N SER A 98 -12.30 19.56 -8.21
CA SER A 98 -13.56 20.09 -8.75
C SER A 98 -13.31 21.18 -9.80
N CYS A 99 -12.40 22.12 -9.54
CA CYS A 99 -12.00 23.15 -10.49
C CYS A 99 -11.38 22.53 -11.76
N THR A 100 -10.46 21.57 -11.58
CA THR A 100 -9.82 20.86 -12.68
C THR A 100 -10.85 20.09 -13.51
N ALA A 101 -11.78 19.38 -12.87
CA ALA A 101 -12.84 18.67 -13.56
C ALA A 101 -13.74 19.61 -14.38
N LEU A 102 -14.06 20.80 -13.87
CA LEU A 102 -14.82 21.81 -14.60
C LEU A 102 -14.08 22.29 -15.85
N GLU A 103 -12.77 22.56 -15.78
CA GLU A 103 -11.98 22.95 -16.95
C GLU A 103 -11.96 21.87 -18.05
N HIS A 104 -11.88 20.60 -17.66
CA HIS A 104 -11.84 19.48 -18.61
C HIS A 104 -13.21 19.16 -19.22
N VAL A 105 -14.30 19.32 -18.45
CA VAL A 105 -15.68 19.12 -18.93
C VAL A 105 -16.17 20.30 -19.78
N ALA A 106 -15.73 21.53 -19.46
CA ALA A 106 -16.11 22.76 -20.15
C ALA A 106 -15.16 23.19 -21.29
N GLY A 107 -14.21 22.33 -21.70
CA GLY A 107 -13.43 22.54 -22.93
C GLY A 107 -14.32 22.71 -24.18
N PRO A 108 -13.77 23.17 -25.33
CA PRO A 108 -14.43 24.02 -26.35
C PRO A 108 -15.62 23.44 -27.13
N SER A 109 -16.19 22.31 -26.71
CA SER A 109 -17.41 21.72 -27.28
C SER A 109 -18.63 22.65 -27.16
N LEU A 110 -18.66 23.55 -26.17
CA LEU A 110 -19.74 24.55 -26.00
C LEU A 110 -19.62 25.78 -26.92
N ALA A 111 -18.55 25.93 -27.70
CA ALA A 111 -18.36 27.08 -28.60
C ALA A 111 -19.00 26.90 -29.99
N VAL A 112 -19.64 25.76 -30.30
CA VAL A 112 -20.31 25.53 -31.59
C VAL A 112 -21.82 25.51 -31.39
N MET A 113 -22.47 26.66 -31.13
CA MET A 113 -23.93 26.82 -31.30
C MET A 113 -24.37 28.29 -31.51
N SER A 114 -23.53 29.14 -32.12
CA SER A 114 -23.96 30.47 -32.55
C SER A 114 -23.38 30.79 -33.92
N GLN A 115 -23.92 30.14 -34.95
CA GLN A 115 -23.94 30.69 -36.31
C GLN A 115 -25.27 31.40 -36.50
N ASP A 116 -25.16 32.71 -36.49
CA ASP A 116 -26.05 33.76 -36.96
C ASP A 116 -27.18 33.28 -37.88
N PHE A 117 -28.42 33.34 -37.37
CA PHE A 117 -29.60 33.45 -38.21
C PHE A 117 -29.95 34.94 -38.29
N GLU A 118 -29.43 35.62 -39.30
CA GLU A 118 -29.86 36.97 -39.64
C GLU A 118 -30.18 37.06 -41.14
N THR A 119 -31.48 37.29 -41.40
CA THR A 119 -32.19 37.67 -42.64
C THR A 119 -32.42 36.61 -43.72
#